data_AF-A0AA39NVY5-F1
#
_entry.id   AF-A0AA39NVY5-F1
#
_cell.length_a   1.000
_cell.length_b   1.000
_cell.length_c   1.000
_cell.angle_alpha   90.00
_cell.angle_beta   90.00
_cell.angle_gamma   90.00
#
_symmetry.space_group_name_H-M   'P 1'
#
loop_
_entity.id
_entity.type
_entity.pdbx_description
1 polymer ?
#
loop_
_entity_poly.entity_id
_entity_poly.type
_entity_poly.pdbx_seq_one_letter_code
_entity_poly.pdbx_strand_id
1 'polypeptide(L)'
;MTTPVDTAFQDRLLTVVDNLLAAHNSSESSLQEFNRDWTQLQTDLINSQNAGTLATPTAELAWSVAKTVDVLCSSLMTLHIQSNDILRDTEKELAEDKGTAPPPPPTRVIKKRVHSSTSPEPPTSRKRTKHTAPAESAPSSSTLSSRSSSPAPKRDYIPLYTWLSKNLHNPYPPPTVRSNLCRASGGADVQRWFTTARRRIGWNELVKRVEGGRARVVSAAKHYWKGEGHGEEYPGIDVEFALIEKNLKDVYGPRLGGPGEVVKLFGVVPR
;
A
#
# COMPACT_ATOMS: atom_id res chain seq x y z
N MET A 1 -43.94 -24.60 -6.87
CA MET A 1 -43.49 -25.97 -6.53
C MET A 1 -42.03 -26.05 -6.93
N THR A 2 -41.14 -26.34 -5.98
CA THR A 2 -39.74 -26.68 -6.27
C THR A 2 -39.71 -28.01 -7.05
N THR A 3 -38.82 -28.12 -8.05
CA THR A 3 -38.62 -29.37 -8.80
C THR A 3 -37.47 -30.16 -8.17
N PRO A 4 -37.38 -31.50 -8.36
CA PRO A 4 -36.25 -32.28 -7.82
C PRO A 4 -34.89 -31.89 -8.43
N VAL A 5 -34.89 -31.23 -9.60
CA VAL A 5 -33.68 -30.65 -10.21
C VAL A 5 -33.28 -29.37 -9.48
N ASP A 6 -34.27 -28.54 -9.13
CA ASP A 6 -34.07 -27.26 -8.43
C ASP A 6 -33.53 -27.46 -7.00
N THR A 7 -33.98 -28.49 -6.28
CA THR A 7 -33.40 -28.88 -4.98
C THR A 7 -31.95 -29.37 -5.12
N ALA A 8 -31.63 -30.18 -6.14
CA ALA A 8 -30.27 -30.64 -6.36
C ALA A 8 -29.28 -29.50 -6.71
N PHE A 9 -29.78 -28.42 -7.30
CA PHE A 9 -29.00 -27.19 -7.46
C PHE A 9 -28.79 -26.45 -6.14
N GLN A 10 -29.82 -26.34 -5.28
CA GLN A 10 -29.72 -25.70 -3.97
C GLN A 10 -28.69 -26.43 -3.07
N ASP A 11 -28.73 -27.76 -3.01
CA ASP A 11 -27.78 -28.57 -2.23
C ASP A 11 -26.33 -28.40 -2.72
N ARG A 12 -26.12 -28.40 -4.05
CA ARG A 12 -24.80 -28.13 -4.65
C ARG A 12 -24.33 -26.71 -4.37
N LEU A 13 -25.22 -25.71 -4.45
CA LEU A 13 -24.89 -24.30 -4.22
C LEU A 13 -24.52 -24.01 -2.76
N LEU A 14 -25.24 -24.59 -1.80
CA LEU A 14 -24.98 -24.40 -0.38
C LEU A 14 -23.61 -24.95 0.05
N THR A 15 -23.13 -26.01 -0.59
CA THR A 15 -21.83 -26.63 -0.28
C THR A 15 -20.61 -25.99 -0.98
N VAL A 16 -20.81 -25.08 -1.95
CA VAL A 16 -19.71 -24.45 -2.71
C VAL A 16 -18.67 -23.77 -1.81
N VAL A 17 -19.12 -23.03 -0.79
CA VAL A 17 -18.23 -22.24 0.08
C VAL A 17 -17.37 -23.14 0.95
N ASP A 18 -17.95 -24.18 1.53
CA ASP A 18 -17.22 -25.16 2.35
C ASP A 18 -16.24 -25.97 1.49
N ASN A 19 -16.64 -26.37 0.28
CA ASN A 19 -15.78 -27.05 -0.68
C ASN A 19 -14.58 -26.18 -1.12
N LEU A 20 -14.80 -24.88 -1.35
CA LEU A 20 -13.73 -23.92 -1.66
C LEU A 20 -12.72 -23.80 -0.51
N LEU A 21 -13.20 -23.68 0.72
CA LEU A 21 -12.34 -23.54 1.91
C LEU A 21 -11.60 -24.84 2.23
N ALA A 22 -12.24 -26.01 2.06
CA ALA A 22 -11.62 -27.31 2.19
C ALA A 22 -10.51 -27.51 1.13
N ALA A 23 -10.79 -27.18 -0.13
CA ALA A 23 -9.82 -27.29 -1.22
C ALA A 23 -8.61 -26.35 -1.03
N HIS A 24 -8.85 -25.09 -0.63
CA HIS A 24 -7.79 -24.11 -0.35
C HIS A 24 -6.83 -24.56 0.77
N ASN A 25 -7.35 -25.27 1.78
CA ASN A 25 -6.55 -25.75 2.91
C ASN A 25 -5.94 -27.15 2.69
N SER A 26 -6.06 -27.69 1.47
CA SER A 26 -5.61 -29.04 1.09
C SER A 26 -4.50 -28.97 0.02
N SER A 27 -4.38 -29.97 -0.86
CA SER A 27 -3.42 -29.98 -1.97
C SER A 27 -3.91 -29.18 -3.17
N GLU A 28 -2.98 -28.73 -4.02
CA GLU A 28 -3.27 -28.05 -5.29
C GLU A 28 -4.24 -28.84 -6.20
N SER A 29 -4.18 -30.18 -6.15
CA SER A 29 -5.13 -31.06 -6.85
C SER A 29 -6.59 -30.85 -6.40
N SER A 30 -6.84 -30.61 -5.11
CA SER A 30 -8.18 -30.37 -4.57
C SER A 30 -8.75 -29.05 -5.10
N LEU A 31 -7.89 -28.04 -5.35
CA LEU A 31 -8.30 -26.77 -5.96
C LEU A 31 -8.65 -26.94 -7.45
N GLN A 32 -7.93 -27.80 -8.18
CA GLN A 32 -8.25 -28.17 -9.57
C GLN A 32 -9.59 -28.91 -9.65
N GLU A 33 -9.84 -29.85 -8.75
CA GLU A 33 -11.11 -30.58 -8.64
C GLU A 33 -12.29 -29.65 -8.31
N PHE A 34 -12.13 -28.77 -7.31
CA PHE A 34 -13.12 -27.74 -7.00
C PHE A 34 -13.43 -26.84 -8.22
N ASN A 35 -12.40 -26.38 -8.95
CA ASN A 35 -12.58 -25.49 -10.09
C ASN A 35 -13.34 -26.17 -11.25
N ARG A 36 -13.04 -27.45 -11.51
CA ARG A 36 -13.81 -28.29 -12.45
C ARG A 36 -15.28 -28.38 -12.05
N ASP A 37 -15.55 -28.70 -10.78
CA ASP A 37 -16.90 -28.98 -10.31
C ASP A 37 -17.76 -27.70 -10.18
N TRP A 38 -17.12 -26.57 -9.87
CA TRP A 38 -17.71 -25.22 -9.94
C TRP A 38 -18.02 -24.80 -11.38
N THR A 39 -17.09 -25.02 -12.32
CA THR A 39 -17.31 -24.73 -13.76
C THR A 39 -18.44 -25.58 -14.34
N GLN A 40 -18.55 -26.85 -13.92
CA GLN A 40 -19.68 -27.71 -14.27
C GLN A 40 -20.99 -27.17 -13.69
N LEU A 41 -21.03 -26.81 -12.39
CA LEU A 41 -22.22 -26.23 -11.75
C LEU A 41 -22.69 -24.93 -12.46
N GLN A 42 -21.77 -24.04 -12.82
CA GLN A 42 -22.09 -22.85 -13.61
C GLN A 42 -22.71 -23.21 -14.97
N THR A 43 -22.16 -24.21 -15.65
CA THR A 43 -22.65 -24.69 -16.95
C THR A 43 -24.05 -25.30 -16.83
N ASP A 44 -24.27 -26.15 -15.81
CA ASP A 44 -25.55 -26.79 -15.52
C ASP A 44 -26.66 -25.75 -15.22
N LEU A 45 -26.33 -24.71 -14.44
CA LEU A 45 -27.22 -23.61 -14.10
C LEU A 45 -27.58 -22.75 -15.33
N ILE A 46 -26.60 -22.40 -16.17
CA ILE A 46 -26.84 -21.65 -17.41
C ILE A 46 -27.75 -22.44 -18.36
N ASN A 47 -27.50 -23.74 -18.52
CA ASN A 47 -28.33 -24.62 -19.35
C ASN A 47 -29.77 -24.71 -18.80
N SER A 48 -29.95 -24.80 -17.49
CA SER A 48 -31.27 -24.87 -16.84
C SER A 48 -32.03 -23.53 -16.88
N GLN A 49 -31.31 -22.41 -16.78
CA GLN A 49 -31.87 -21.07 -16.97
C GLN A 49 -32.35 -20.89 -18.43
N ASN A 50 -31.54 -21.31 -19.41
CA ASN A 50 -31.90 -21.24 -20.83
C ASN A 50 -33.05 -22.17 -21.21
N ALA A 51 -33.19 -23.32 -20.53
CA ALA A 51 -34.32 -24.23 -20.67
C ALA A 51 -35.60 -23.77 -19.94
N GLY A 52 -35.53 -22.70 -19.13
CA GLY A 52 -36.65 -22.23 -18.31
C GLY A 52 -37.02 -23.16 -17.15
N THR A 53 -36.13 -24.06 -16.74
CA THR A 53 -36.38 -25.07 -15.70
C THR A 53 -35.84 -24.69 -14.31
N LEU A 54 -34.97 -23.68 -14.23
CA LEU A 54 -34.42 -23.15 -12.98
C LEU A 54 -35.42 -22.21 -12.30
N ALA A 55 -35.66 -22.37 -10.98
CA ALA A 55 -36.55 -21.46 -10.25
C ALA A 55 -35.83 -20.16 -9.84
N THR A 56 -36.58 -19.05 -9.77
CA THR A 56 -36.05 -17.73 -9.38
C THR A 56 -35.29 -17.74 -8.05
N PRO A 57 -35.75 -18.40 -6.96
CA PRO A 57 -34.99 -18.44 -5.71
C PRO A 57 -33.62 -19.15 -5.83
N THR A 58 -33.52 -20.15 -6.71
CA THR A 58 -32.26 -20.87 -6.99
C THR A 58 -31.30 -20.02 -7.83
N ALA A 59 -31.83 -19.22 -8.76
CA ALA A 59 -31.03 -18.23 -9.50
C ALA A 59 -30.51 -17.10 -8.59
N GLU A 60 -31.33 -16.62 -7.65
CA GLU A 60 -30.91 -15.66 -6.62
C GLU A 60 -29.86 -16.25 -5.67
N LEU A 61 -30.05 -17.49 -5.21
CA LEU A 61 -29.06 -18.23 -4.43
C LEU A 61 -27.74 -18.39 -5.20
N ALA A 62 -27.80 -18.78 -6.49
CA ALA A 62 -26.62 -18.93 -7.34
C ALA A 62 -25.83 -17.62 -7.47
N TRP A 63 -26.51 -16.50 -7.66
CA TRP A 63 -25.89 -15.16 -7.69
C TRP A 63 -25.26 -14.80 -6.34
N SER A 64 -25.95 -15.08 -5.23
CA SER A 64 -25.45 -14.82 -3.88
C SER A 64 -24.21 -15.66 -3.57
N VAL A 65 -24.20 -16.95 -3.92
CA VAL A 65 -23.05 -17.85 -3.73
C VAL A 65 -21.87 -17.40 -4.60
N ALA A 66 -22.09 -17.07 -5.87
CA ALA A 66 -21.04 -16.55 -6.75
C ALA A 66 -20.43 -15.24 -6.21
N LYS A 67 -21.25 -14.36 -5.61
CA LYS A 67 -20.77 -13.13 -4.94
C LYS A 67 -19.98 -13.41 -3.67
N THR A 68 -20.38 -14.39 -2.87
CA THR A 68 -19.60 -14.83 -1.70
C THR A 68 -18.24 -15.40 -2.12
N VAL A 69 -18.19 -16.23 -3.18
CA VAL A 69 -16.94 -16.77 -3.74
C VAL A 69 -16.00 -15.67 -4.26
N ASP A 70 -16.52 -14.69 -5.02
CA ASP A 70 -15.77 -13.51 -5.51
C ASP A 70 -15.11 -12.71 -4.37
N VAL A 71 -15.85 -12.49 -3.28
CA VAL A 71 -15.36 -11.81 -2.06
C VAL A 71 -14.34 -12.67 -1.31
N LEU A 72 -14.56 -13.97 -1.17
CA LEU A 72 -13.62 -14.89 -0.51
C LEU A 72 -12.30 -14.99 -1.28
N CYS A 73 -12.34 -15.22 -2.60
CA CYS A 73 -11.15 -15.27 -3.44
C CYS A 73 -10.39 -13.94 -3.45
N SER A 74 -11.09 -12.80 -3.50
CA SER A 74 -10.47 -11.47 -3.34
C SER A 74 -9.77 -11.32 -1.98
N SER A 75 -10.38 -11.84 -0.90
CA SER A 75 -9.84 -11.76 0.46
C SER A 75 -8.62 -12.66 0.66
N LEU A 76 -8.70 -13.92 0.20
CA LEU A 76 -7.59 -14.89 0.26
C LEU A 76 -6.38 -14.41 -0.54
N MET A 77 -6.58 -13.89 -1.75
CA MET A 77 -5.51 -13.29 -2.56
C MET A 77 -4.87 -12.08 -1.85
N THR A 78 -5.69 -11.24 -1.22
CA THR A 78 -5.20 -10.08 -0.45
C THR A 78 -4.36 -10.51 0.76
N LEU A 79 -4.79 -11.55 1.49
CA LEU A 79 -4.04 -12.12 2.62
C LEU A 79 -2.73 -12.77 2.15
N HIS A 80 -2.74 -13.49 1.02
CA HIS A 80 -1.54 -14.10 0.47
C HIS A 80 -0.47 -13.05 0.08
N ILE A 81 -0.88 -11.97 -0.58
CA ILE A 81 0.02 -10.84 -0.90
C ILE A 81 0.58 -10.20 0.38
N GLN A 82 -0.27 -9.92 1.38
CA GLN A 82 0.17 -9.33 2.65
C GLN A 82 1.13 -10.24 3.43
N SER A 83 0.90 -11.57 3.43
CA SER A 83 1.80 -12.54 4.04
C SER A 83 3.18 -12.55 3.37
N ASN A 84 3.20 -12.52 2.03
CA ASN A 84 4.46 -12.49 1.27
C ASN A 84 5.22 -11.16 1.45
N ASP A 85 4.52 -10.03 1.52
CA ASP A 85 5.16 -8.73 1.83
C ASP A 85 5.79 -8.74 3.23
N ILE A 86 5.09 -9.24 4.25
CA ILE A 86 5.61 -9.36 5.62
C ILE A 86 6.84 -10.28 5.68
N LEU A 87 6.79 -11.45 5.03
CA LEU A 87 7.93 -12.36 4.96
C LEU A 87 9.16 -11.66 4.38
N ARG A 88 9.02 -10.97 3.26
CA ARG A 88 10.13 -10.28 2.58
C ARG A 88 10.68 -9.09 3.36
N ASP A 89 9.83 -8.35 4.08
CA ASP A 89 10.29 -7.31 5.01
C ASP A 89 11.09 -7.93 6.18
N THR A 90 10.64 -9.07 6.75
CA THR A 90 11.40 -9.76 7.82
C THR A 90 12.71 -10.40 7.35
N GLU A 91 12.75 -11.01 6.16
CA GLU A 91 14.00 -11.49 5.54
C GLU A 91 15.01 -10.37 5.36
N LYS A 92 14.54 -9.17 5.01
CA LYS A 92 15.37 -7.98 4.84
C LYS A 92 15.90 -7.44 6.17
N GLU A 93 15.10 -7.38 7.22
CA GLU A 93 15.58 -6.99 8.56
C GLU A 93 16.64 -7.99 9.09
N LEU A 94 16.43 -9.29 8.89
CA LEU A 94 17.41 -10.36 9.20
C LEU A 94 18.70 -10.30 8.35
N ALA A 95 18.65 -9.66 7.18
CA ALA A 95 19.83 -9.43 6.35
C ALA A 95 20.61 -8.17 6.76
N GLU A 96 19.92 -7.10 7.18
CA GLU A 96 20.54 -5.83 7.57
C GLU A 96 21.31 -5.92 8.90
N ASP A 97 20.88 -6.76 9.85
CA ASP A 97 21.59 -7.00 11.12
C ASP A 97 23.01 -7.60 10.94
N LYS A 98 23.23 -8.38 9.88
CA LYS A 98 24.55 -8.94 9.55
C LYS A 98 25.53 -7.91 8.95
N GLY A 99 25.12 -6.67 8.75
CA GLY A 99 25.86 -5.66 7.98
C GLY A 99 26.97 -4.90 8.71
N THR A 100 27.04 -4.91 10.04
CA THR A 100 27.88 -3.94 10.81
C THR A 100 28.95 -4.58 11.70
N ALA A 101 29.86 -5.34 11.10
CA ALA A 101 31.16 -5.62 11.73
C ALA A 101 32.11 -4.42 11.54
N PRO A 102 32.64 -3.79 12.61
CA PRO A 102 33.56 -2.66 12.45
C PRO A 102 34.90 -3.11 11.83
N PRO A 103 35.50 -2.31 10.92
CA PRO A 103 36.71 -2.71 10.22
C PRO A 103 37.91 -2.83 11.18
N PRO A 104 38.78 -3.85 11.01
CA PRO A 104 39.95 -4.02 11.86
C PRO A 104 40.97 -2.87 11.66
N PRO A 105 41.71 -2.47 12.71
CA PRO A 105 42.67 -1.36 12.62
C PRO A 105 43.86 -1.71 11.72
N PRO A 106 44.44 -0.73 11.00
CA PRO A 106 45.49 -0.97 10.00
C PRO A 106 46.80 -1.47 10.63
N THR A 107 47.21 -2.67 10.23
CA THR A 107 48.45 -3.32 10.70
C THR A 107 49.70 -2.51 10.34
N ARG A 108 50.44 -2.02 11.34
CA ARG A 108 51.72 -1.36 11.13
C ARG A 108 52.76 -2.34 10.56
N VAL A 109 53.08 -2.19 9.28
CA VAL A 109 54.17 -2.94 8.63
C VAL A 109 55.52 -2.42 9.14
N ILE A 110 56.18 -3.18 10.00
CA ILE A 110 57.53 -2.89 10.47
C ILE A 110 58.54 -3.36 9.40
N LYS A 111 59.08 -2.42 8.61
CA LYS A 111 60.35 -2.61 7.90
C LYS A 111 61.48 -1.94 8.70
N LYS A 112 62.66 -2.56 8.74
CA LYS A 112 63.70 -2.34 9.77
C LYS A 112 65.09 -2.22 9.11
N ARG A 113 65.89 -1.22 9.55
CA ARG A 113 67.28 -0.90 9.09
C ARG A 113 67.38 -0.43 7.61
N VAL A 114 68.36 0.37 7.18
CA VAL A 114 69.47 1.16 7.79
C VAL A 114 69.44 2.59 7.15
N HIS A 115 70.29 3.63 7.37
CA HIS A 115 71.67 3.79 7.87
C HIS A 115 71.80 5.08 8.76
N SER A 116 73.04 5.48 9.09
CA SER A 116 73.47 6.80 9.62
C SER A 116 73.26 7.93 8.58
N SER A 117 73.31 9.25 8.89
CA SER A 117 74.29 9.95 9.73
C SER A 117 73.90 11.39 10.18
N THR A 118 74.58 11.83 11.26
CA THR A 118 74.92 13.23 11.63
C THR A 118 73.86 14.11 12.35
N SER A 119 74.36 14.83 13.36
CA SER A 119 73.73 15.77 14.32
C SER A 119 73.97 17.25 13.89
N PRO A 120 73.62 18.36 14.61
CA PRO A 120 73.10 18.45 16.00
C PRO A 120 71.99 19.50 16.33
N GLU A 121 71.28 19.21 17.44
CA GLU A 121 70.85 20.14 18.54
C GLU A 121 69.74 21.23 18.31
N PRO A 122 69.13 21.78 19.41
CA PRO A 122 67.79 22.41 19.44
C PRO A 122 67.88 23.92 19.88
N PRO A 123 66.92 24.65 20.54
CA PRO A 123 65.66 24.25 21.21
C PRO A 123 64.44 25.21 21.21
N THR A 124 63.40 24.76 21.95
CA THR A 124 62.22 25.48 22.48
C THR A 124 61.07 25.83 21.52
N SER A 125 59.84 26.12 21.97
CA SER A 125 58.96 25.68 23.10
C SER A 125 57.72 26.60 23.11
N ARG A 126 56.64 26.20 23.78
CA ARG A 126 55.34 26.93 23.93
C ARG A 126 54.47 26.86 22.65
N LYS A 127 53.13 26.96 22.74
CA LYS A 127 52.27 27.41 23.85
C LYS A 127 50.95 26.59 23.91
N ARG A 128 50.45 26.30 25.12
CA ARG A 128 49.16 25.62 25.38
C ARG A 128 48.36 26.41 26.42
N THR A 129 47.15 26.86 26.09
CA THR A 129 46.06 27.30 27.00
C THR A 129 44.85 27.56 26.09
N LYS A 130 43.68 26.90 26.20
CA LYS A 130 42.77 26.54 27.31
C LYS A 130 41.74 27.66 27.59
N HIS A 131 40.46 27.35 27.41
CA HIS A 131 39.32 28.26 27.51
C HIS A 131 38.98 28.66 28.95
N THR A 132 38.32 29.81 29.11
CA THR A 132 37.42 30.14 30.23
C THR A 132 36.46 31.27 29.80
N ALA A 133 35.29 31.36 30.43
CA ALA A 133 34.22 32.36 30.26
C ALA A 133 33.72 32.77 31.67
N PRO A 134 32.58 33.45 31.92
CA PRO A 134 31.63 34.16 31.02
C PRO A 134 31.19 35.56 31.52
N ALA A 135 30.43 36.29 30.68
CA ALA A 135 29.47 37.36 31.02
C ALA A 135 28.44 37.46 29.86
N GLU A 136 27.25 38.06 29.94
CA GLU A 136 26.60 38.91 30.96
C GLU A 136 25.06 38.69 30.93
N SER A 137 24.27 39.38 31.77
CA SER A 137 22.83 39.08 31.99
C SER A 137 21.85 40.18 31.51
N ALA A 138 20.66 39.79 31.02
CA ALA A 138 19.51 40.67 30.79
C ALA A 138 18.15 39.93 31.01
N PRO A 139 17.03 40.61 31.33
CA PRO A 139 15.98 40.01 32.18
C PRO A 139 14.64 39.66 31.50
N SER A 140 13.71 39.17 32.32
CA SER A 140 12.45 38.50 32.00
C SER A 140 11.33 39.38 31.41
N SER A 141 10.39 38.73 30.69
CA SER A 141 8.98 39.14 30.65
C SER A 141 8.08 37.92 30.37
N SER A 142 7.15 37.65 31.28
CA SER A 142 6.31 36.45 31.28
C SER A 142 4.91 36.72 30.73
N THR A 143 4.72 36.60 29.42
CA THR A 143 3.38 36.62 28.80
C THR A 143 2.77 35.22 28.74
N LEU A 144 1.97 34.89 29.76
CA LEU A 144 1.12 33.70 29.79
C LEU A 144 0.05 33.77 28.68
N SER A 145 0.38 33.25 27.49
CA SER A 145 -0.60 33.07 26.42
C SER A 145 -1.56 31.94 26.80
N SER A 146 -2.70 32.30 27.40
CA SER A 146 -3.84 31.42 27.69
C SER A 146 -4.41 30.81 26.41
N ARG A 147 -3.78 29.73 25.92
CA ARG A 147 -4.23 28.97 24.76
C ARG A 147 -5.49 28.19 25.12
N SER A 148 -6.63 28.85 24.94
CA SER A 148 -7.97 28.26 24.96
C SER A 148 -7.95 26.90 24.25
N SER A 149 -8.38 25.86 24.96
CA SER A 149 -8.38 24.46 24.52
C SER A 149 -9.49 24.16 23.52
N SER A 150 -9.63 25.01 22.49
CA SER A 150 -10.44 24.72 21.33
C SER A 150 -9.99 23.39 20.72
N PRO A 151 -10.89 22.42 20.50
CA PRO A 151 -10.49 21.12 19.97
C PRO A 151 -9.86 21.30 18.59
N ALA A 152 -8.67 20.73 18.41
CA ALA A 152 -7.94 20.84 17.14
C ALA A 152 -8.84 20.34 15.99
N PRO A 153 -8.94 21.07 14.87
CA PRO A 153 -9.84 20.71 13.78
C PRO A 153 -9.49 19.30 13.28
N LYS A 154 -10.49 18.41 13.33
CA LYS A 154 -10.34 17.03 12.86
C LYS A 154 -9.94 17.07 11.39
N ARG A 155 -8.77 16.53 11.05
CA ARG A 155 -8.25 16.53 9.67
C ARG A 155 -9.21 15.78 8.76
N ASP A 156 -9.87 16.51 7.88
CA ASP A 156 -10.74 15.93 6.87
C ASP A 156 -9.92 15.49 5.64
N TYR A 157 -9.96 14.20 5.33
CA TYR A 157 -9.27 13.64 4.18
C TYR A 157 -10.19 13.46 2.95
N ILE A 158 -11.48 13.82 3.05
CA ILE A 158 -12.43 13.77 1.93
C ILE A 158 -11.96 14.65 0.75
N PRO A 159 -11.51 15.92 0.91
CA PRO A 159 -11.04 16.73 -0.22
C PRO A 159 -9.87 16.08 -0.99
N LEU A 160 -8.97 15.41 -0.26
CA LEU A 160 -7.80 14.72 -0.82
C LEU A 160 -8.21 13.47 -1.62
N TYR A 161 -9.13 12.67 -1.07
CA TYR A 161 -9.72 11.54 -1.78
C TYR A 161 -10.53 11.97 -3.02
N THR A 162 -11.42 12.96 -2.88
CA THR A 162 -12.28 13.46 -3.97
C THR A 162 -11.46 14.11 -5.10
N TRP A 163 -10.28 14.64 -4.80
CA TRP A 163 -9.33 15.04 -5.84
C TRP A 163 -8.67 13.82 -6.49
N LEU A 164 -8.19 12.84 -5.71
CA LEU A 164 -7.50 11.66 -6.23
C LEU A 164 -8.38 10.83 -7.18
N SER A 165 -9.65 10.59 -6.85
CA SER A 165 -10.57 9.84 -7.71
C SER A 165 -10.83 10.52 -9.06
N LYS A 166 -10.97 11.85 -9.07
CA LYS A 166 -11.13 12.65 -10.30
C LYS A 166 -9.83 12.80 -11.11
N ASN A 167 -8.68 12.46 -10.53
CA ASN A 167 -7.35 12.66 -11.11
C ASN A 167 -6.50 11.39 -11.11
N LEU A 168 -7.13 10.20 -11.22
CA LEU A 168 -6.39 8.94 -11.42
C LEU A 168 -5.50 8.98 -12.67
N HIS A 169 -5.90 9.69 -13.73
CA HIS A 169 -5.04 9.92 -14.90
C HIS A 169 -3.70 10.63 -14.60
N ASN A 170 -3.59 11.38 -13.51
CA ASN A 170 -2.34 12.02 -13.05
C ASN A 170 -2.40 12.35 -11.55
N PRO A 171 -2.09 11.39 -10.64
CA PRO A 171 -2.30 11.51 -9.20
C PRO A 171 -1.22 12.35 -8.47
N TYR A 172 -0.72 13.39 -9.14
CA TYR A 172 0.37 14.26 -8.71
C TYR A 172 -0.07 15.73 -8.74
N PRO A 173 -0.75 16.23 -7.70
CA PRO A 173 -1.28 17.59 -7.70
C PRO A 173 -0.16 18.65 -7.76
N PRO A 174 -0.30 19.70 -8.60
CA PRO A 174 0.67 20.80 -8.68
C PRO A 174 0.71 21.63 -7.37
N PRO A 175 1.73 22.48 -7.15
CA PRO A 175 1.89 23.24 -5.90
C PRO A 175 0.65 24.03 -5.47
N THR A 176 -0.01 24.71 -6.40
CA THR A 176 -1.24 25.49 -6.17
C THR A 176 -2.41 24.62 -5.67
N VAL A 177 -2.62 23.47 -6.31
CA VAL A 177 -3.64 22.48 -5.90
C VAL A 177 -3.30 21.88 -4.54
N ARG A 178 -2.02 21.57 -4.26
CA ARG A 178 -1.60 21.08 -2.93
C ARG A 178 -1.87 22.10 -1.83
N SER A 179 -1.65 23.39 -2.06
CA SER A 179 -1.98 24.45 -1.09
C SER A 179 -3.50 24.56 -0.85
N ASN A 180 -4.31 24.49 -1.91
CA ASN A 180 -5.77 24.50 -1.78
C ASN A 180 -6.30 23.27 -1.01
N LEU A 181 -5.79 22.08 -1.31
CA LEU A 181 -6.14 20.85 -0.60
C LEU A 181 -5.66 20.86 0.86
N CYS A 182 -4.49 21.43 1.16
CA CYS A 182 -4.01 21.60 2.53
C CYS A 182 -4.97 22.44 3.38
N ARG A 183 -5.46 23.56 2.83
CA ARG A 183 -6.46 24.42 3.46
C ARG A 183 -7.81 23.71 3.62
N ALA A 184 -8.28 22.99 2.61
CA ALA A 184 -9.54 22.25 2.66
C ALA A 184 -9.50 21.11 3.69
N SER A 185 -8.37 20.43 3.83
CA SER A 185 -8.16 19.29 4.75
C SER A 185 -7.69 19.69 6.16
N GLY A 186 -7.92 20.94 6.58
CA GLY A 186 -7.59 21.41 7.94
C GLY A 186 -6.10 21.37 8.29
N GLY A 187 -5.22 21.67 7.32
CA GLY A 187 -3.77 21.65 7.52
C GLY A 187 -3.13 20.25 7.50
N ALA A 188 -3.73 19.30 6.79
CA ALA A 188 -3.16 17.97 6.60
C ALA A 188 -1.91 17.99 5.71
N ASP A 189 -0.94 17.10 5.98
CA ASP A 189 0.22 16.87 5.11
C ASP A 189 -0.21 16.17 3.81
N VAL A 190 -0.53 17.00 2.82
CA VAL A 190 -0.94 16.61 1.47
C VAL A 190 0.13 15.76 0.78
N GLN A 191 1.41 16.12 0.91
CA GLN A 191 2.49 15.48 0.17
C GLN A 191 2.72 14.04 0.66
N ARG A 192 2.72 13.84 1.98
CA ARG A 192 2.80 12.51 2.59
C ARG A 192 1.54 11.70 2.28
N TRP A 193 0.35 12.31 2.39
CA TRP A 193 -0.91 11.62 2.08
C TRP A 193 -0.94 11.08 0.64
N PHE A 194 -0.65 11.91 -0.37
CA PHE A 194 -0.63 11.45 -1.77
C PHE A 194 0.46 10.40 -2.05
N THR A 195 1.58 10.46 -1.32
CA THR A 195 2.65 9.46 -1.45
C THR A 195 2.22 8.11 -0.88
N THR A 196 1.54 8.09 0.27
CA THR A 196 0.94 6.88 0.84
C THR A 196 -0.23 6.37 -0.01
N ALA A 197 -1.10 7.24 -0.53
CA ALA A 197 -2.24 6.87 -1.35
C ALA A 197 -1.81 6.22 -2.68
N ARG A 198 -0.86 6.82 -3.41
CA ARG A 198 -0.28 6.22 -4.64
C ARG A 198 0.45 4.90 -4.39
N ARG A 199 0.98 4.66 -3.20
CA ARG A 199 1.49 3.33 -2.83
C ARG A 199 0.34 2.35 -2.64
N ARG A 200 -0.66 2.71 -1.82
CA ARG A 200 -1.80 1.85 -1.45
C ARG A 200 -2.66 1.39 -2.63
N ILE A 201 -2.81 2.20 -3.68
CA ILE A 201 -3.62 1.83 -4.85
C ILE A 201 -2.86 1.05 -5.94
N GLY A 202 -1.55 0.81 -5.76
CA GLY A 202 -0.70 0.12 -6.75
C GLY A 202 0.04 1.03 -7.74
N TRP A 203 -0.31 2.33 -7.81
CA TRP A 203 0.25 3.28 -8.79
C TRP A 203 1.78 3.33 -8.78
N ASN A 204 2.40 3.36 -7.60
CA ASN A 204 3.86 3.42 -7.50
C ASN A 204 4.54 2.15 -8.04
N GLU A 205 3.89 0.99 -7.98
CA GLU A 205 4.43 -0.28 -8.46
C GLU A 205 4.22 -0.47 -9.96
N LEU A 206 3.12 0.05 -10.52
CA LEU A 206 2.95 0.19 -11.97
C LEU A 206 4.05 1.10 -12.56
N VAL A 207 4.36 2.22 -11.89
CA VAL A 207 5.44 3.15 -12.28
C VAL A 207 6.85 2.54 -12.22
N LYS A 208 7.08 1.46 -11.45
CA LYS A 208 8.35 0.71 -11.46
C LYS A 208 8.42 -0.34 -12.57
N ARG A 209 7.29 -1.01 -12.86
CA ARG A 209 7.23 -2.13 -13.82
C ARG A 209 7.23 -1.69 -15.28
N VAL A 210 6.70 -0.50 -15.58
CA VAL A 210 6.61 0.02 -16.95
C VAL A 210 7.91 0.75 -17.34
N GLU A 211 8.58 0.28 -18.38
CA GLU A 211 9.72 0.98 -19.00
C GLU A 211 9.32 2.37 -19.52
N GLY A 212 10.12 3.40 -19.23
CA GLY A 212 9.74 4.81 -19.38
C GLY A 212 9.01 5.39 -18.16
N GLY A 213 8.67 4.55 -17.18
CA GLY A 213 8.27 4.93 -15.83
C GLY A 213 7.10 5.92 -15.75
N ARG A 214 7.22 6.90 -14.85
CA ARG A 214 6.12 7.83 -14.53
C ARG A 214 5.58 8.57 -15.75
N ALA A 215 6.44 9.00 -16.68
CA ALA A 215 5.99 9.77 -17.84
C ALA A 215 5.09 8.92 -18.75
N ARG A 216 5.50 7.68 -19.05
CA ARG A 216 4.75 6.74 -19.87
C ARG A 216 3.45 6.32 -19.21
N VAL A 217 3.48 5.96 -17.92
CA VAL A 217 2.27 5.58 -17.16
C VAL A 217 1.25 6.72 -17.09
N VAL A 218 1.67 7.98 -16.92
CA VAL A 218 0.75 9.15 -16.96
C VAL A 218 0.20 9.40 -18.37
N SER A 219 0.97 9.11 -19.43
CA SER A 219 0.47 9.20 -20.82
C SER A 219 -0.59 8.14 -21.10
N ALA A 220 -0.31 6.87 -20.77
CA ALA A 220 -1.26 5.76 -20.89
C ALA A 220 -2.53 5.99 -20.05
N ALA A 221 -2.38 6.49 -18.83
CA ALA A 221 -3.51 6.79 -17.93
C ALA A 221 -4.38 7.96 -18.43
N LYS A 222 -3.80 8.95 -19.13
CA LYS A 222 -4.57 9.98 -19.85
C LYS A 222 -5.31 9.40 -21.05
N HIS A 223 -4.70 8.50 -21.81
CA HIS A 223 -5.40 7.79 -22.88
C HIS A 223 -6.62 7.02 -22.32
N TYR A 224 -6.41 6.20 -21.29
CA TYR A 224 -7.45 5.37 -20.65
C TYR A 224 -8.60 6.18 -20.00
N TRP A 225 -8.30 7.15 -19.12
CA TRP A 225 -9.34 7.90 -18.37
C TRP A 225 -9.78 9.23 -19.00
N LYS A 226 -9.17 9.68 -20.11
CA LYS A 226 -9.53 10.94 -20.79
C LYS A 226 -9.70 10.85 -22.31
N GLY A 227 -9.23 9.79 -22.98
CA GLY A 227 -9.07 9.79 -24.43
C GLY A 227 -8.00 10.77 -24.92
N GLU A 228 -7.14 11.28 -24.03
CA GLU A 228 -6.10 12.25 -24.35
C GLU A 228 -4.73 11.57 -24.47
N GLY A 229 -4.26 11.29 -25.69
CA GLY A 229 -2.90 10.82 -25.89
C GLY A 229 -2.62 10.28 -27.28
N HIS A 230 -1.35 10.05 -27.59
CA HIS A 230 -0.98 9.18 -28.70
C HIS A 230 -1.13 7.73 -28.20
N GLY A 231 -2.00 6.95 -28.84
CA GLY A 231 -2.22 5.55 -28.51
C GLY A 231 -1.07 4.67 -29.00
N GLU A 232 -0.01 4.55 -28.21
CA GLU A 232 0.67 3.25 -28.14
C GLU A 232 -0.32 2.27 -27.50
N GLU A 233 -0.70 1.23 -28.24
CA GLU A 233 -1.51 0.14 -27.71
C GLU A 233 -0.67 -0.63 -26.68
N TYR A 234 -1.10 -0.64 -25.42
CA TYR A 234 -0.31 -1.13 -24.28
C TYR A 234 -0.91 -2.44 -23.72
N PRO A 235 -0.41 -3.62 -24.12
CA PRO A 235 -1.01 -4.89 -23.72
C PRO A 235 -1.06 -5.05 -22.20
N GLY A 236 -2.28 -5.14 -21.65
CA GLY A 236 -2.54 -5.40 -20.24
C GLY A 236 -2.45 -4.20 -19.28
N ILE A 237 -2.02 -3.00 -19.70
CA ILE A 237 -1.95 -1.85 -18.76
C ILE A 237 -3.34 -1.40 -18.29
N ASP A 238 -4.36 -1.61 -19.12
CA ASP A 238 -5.75 -1.27 -18.82
C ASP A 238 -6.32 -2.11 -17.67
N VAL A 239 -5.81 -3.33 -17.49
CA VAL A 239 -6.14 -4.20 -16.34
C VAL A 239 -5.55 -3.64 -15.06
N GLU A 240 -4.32 -3.12 -15.11
CA GLU A 240 -3.67 -2.43 -13.99
C GLU A 240 -4.38 -1.11 -13.65
N PHE A 241 -4.89 -0.36 -14.64
CA PHE A 241 -5.70 0.83 -14.41
C PHE A 241 -7.06 0.50 -13.77
N ALA A 242 -7.75 -0.54 -14.23
CA ALA A 242 -8.97 -1.05 -13.60
C ALA A 242 -8.72 -1.51 -12.14
N LEU A 243 -7.60 -2.20 -11.89
CA LEU A 243 -7.17 -2.62 -10.55
C LEU A 243 -6.85 -1.42 -9.65
N ILE A 244 -6.18 -0.39 -10.15
CA ILE A 244 -5.94 0.88 -9.44
C ILE A 244 -7.26 1.55 -9.04
N GLU A 245 -8.28 1.52 -9.91
CA GLU A 245 -9.60 2.07 -9.59
C GLU A 245 -10.37 1.23 -8.56
N LYS A 246 -10.30 -0.11 -8.63
CA LYS A 246 -10.83 -1.01 -7.58
C LYS A 246 -10.14 -0.71 -6.24
N ASN A 247 -8.81 -0.71 -6.20
CA ASN A 247 -8.04 -0.45 -4.97
C ASN A 247 -8.36 0.93 -4.36
N LEU A 248 -8.63 1.96 -5.18
CA LEU A 248 -9.04 3.27 -4.69
C LEU A 248 -10.43 3.22 -4.03
N LYS A 249 -11.38 2.46 -4.58
CA LYS A 249 -12.72 2.24 -4.01
C LYS A 249 -12.64 1.43 -2.73
N ASP A 250 -11.84 0.37 -2.69
CA ASP A 250 -11.75 -0.51 -1.52
C ASP A 250 -11.06 0.17 -0.32
N VAL A 251 -9.97 0.91 -0.54
CA VAL A 251 -9.19 1.56 0.55
C VAL A 251 -9.89 2.78 1.16
N TYR A 252 -10.80 3.43 0.44
CA TYR A 252 -11.39 4.71 0.84
C TYR A 252 -12.93 4.81 0.74
N GLY A 253 -13.60 3.96 -0.04
CA GLY A 253 -15.07 3.94 -0.19
C GLY A 253 -15.82 3.77 1.14
N PRO A 254 -15.41 2.85 2.05
CA PRO A 254 -16.02 2.72 3.38
C PRO A 254 -15.95 3.99 4.25
N ARG A 255 -15.10 4.97 3.89
CA ARG A 255 -14.94 6.24 4.64
C ARG A 255 -15.96 7.32 4.25
N LEU A 256 -16.88 7.01 3.33
CA LEU A 256 -17.84 7.97 2.75
C LEU A 256 -19.30 7.66 3.11
N GLY A 257 -19.57 6.52 3.76
CA GLY A 257 -20.91 6.06 4.12
C GLY A 257 -21.14 5.99 5.62
N GLY A 258 -21.85 6.99 6.16
CA GLY A 258 -22.42 6.94 7.52
C GLY A 258 -21.50 7.42 8.67
N PRO A 259 -22.09 7.82 9.81
CA PRO A 259 -21.34 8.30 10.96
C PRO A 259 -20.95 7.16 11.90
N GLY A 260 -19.66 7.02 12.24
CA GLY A 260 -19.33 6.36 13.51
C GLY A 260 -17.98 5.65 13.67
N GLU A 261 -17.31 5.17 12.61
CA GLU A 261 -16.12 4.32 12.81
C GLU A 261 -14.79 4.95 12.38
N VAL A 262 -14.19 5.71 13.31
CA VAL A 262 -12.83 6.23 13.17
C VAL A 262 -11.83 5.16 13.59
N VAL A 263 -11.58 4.17 12.72
CA VAL A 263 -10.52 3.17 12.91
C VAL A 263 -9.17 3.87 13.12
N LYS A 264 -8.63 3.78 14.34
CA LYS A 264 -7.41 4.47 14.78
C LYS A 264 -6.16 3.86 14.12
N LEU A 265 -5.82 4.33 12.92
CA LEU A 265 -4.54 4.02 12.25
C LEU A 265 -3.59 5.23 12.19
N PHE A 266 -3.39 5.85 13.36
CA PHE A 266 -2.13 6.51 13.71
C PHE A 266 -1.54 5.74 14.89
N GLY A 267 -0.56 4.89 14.61
CA GLY A 267 0.10 4.09 15.63
C GLY A 267 0.85 4.97 16.63
N VAL A 268 0.51 4.83 17.91
CA VAL A 268 1.36 5.26 19.03
C VAL A 268 1.85 3.98 19.68
N VAL A 269 3.14 3.68 19.48
CA VAL A 269 3.82 2.60 20.19
C VAL A 269 4.12 3.12 21.60
N PRO A 270 3.63 2.49 22.68
CA PRO A 270 4.10 2.78 24.03
C PRO A 270 5.57 2.38 24.16
N ARG A 271 6.32 3.09 25.00
CA ARG A 271 7.65 2.68 25.44
C ARG A 271 7.56 1.74 26.63
#